data_AF-A0A3D4CLB8-F1
#
_entry.id   AF-A0A3D4CLB8-F1
#
_cell.length_a   1.000
_cell.length_b   1.000
_cell.length_c   1.000
_cell.angle_alpha   90.00
_cell.angle_beta   90.00
_cell.angle_gamma   90.00
#
_symmetry.space_group_name_H-M   'P 1'
#
loop_
_entity.id
_entity.type
_entity.pdbx_description
1 polymer ?
#
loop_
_entity_poly.entity_id
_entity_poly.type
_entity_poly.pdbx_seq_one_letter_code
_entity_poly.pdbx_strand_id
1 'polypeptide(L)'
;MRKLFFISAPFVFALSVLWVWYNPKVNFILFIVIPLLLIGYYDAFQTKHTILRNFPVLGHFRYMFEFIRPEIQQYFIEDDVNGRPFNKRTRTLVYTRAKKENEKIPFGTQLHTHETGYEWINHSMFPKHFSYEDLRLPFGN
;
A
#
# COMPACT_ATOMS: atom_id res chain seq x y z
N MET A 1 -16.43 -8.79 -20.14
CA MET A 1 -15.38 -7.81 -20.47
C MET A 1 -14.46 -8.29 -21.59
N ARG A 2 -13.88 -9.50 -21.52
CA ARG A 2 -13.12 -10.08 -22.65
C ARG A 2 -13.83 -10.02 -24.01
N LYS A 3 -15.12 -10.40 -24.09
CA LYS A 3 -15.91 -10.29 -25.34
C LYS A 3 -16.07 -8.83 -25.83
N LEU A 4 -16.23 -7.89 -24.90
CA LEU A 4 -16.32 -6.46 -25.22
C LEU A 4 -15.00 -5.94 -25.77
N PHE A 5 -13.86 -6.39 -25.23
CA PHE A 5 -12.54 -6.05 -25.77
C PHE A 5 -12.38 -6.49 -27.23
N PHE A 6 -12.79 -7.72 -27.58
CA PHE A 6 -12.72 -8.19 -28.97
C PHE A 6 -13.64 -7.42 -29.93
N ILE A 7 -14.74 -6.84 -29.43
CA ILE A 7 -15.64 -6.00 -30.23
C ILE A 7 -15.06 -4.58 -30.37
N SER A 8 -14.55 -4.01 -29.28
CA SER A 8 -14.03 -2.64 -29.26
C SER A 8 -12.67 -2.49 -29.92
N ALA A 9 -11.79 -3.48 -29.81
CA ALA A 9 -10.43 -3.46 -30.37
C ALA A 9 -10.38 -3.14 -31.88
N PRO A 10 -11.12 -3.84 -32.77
CA PRO A 10 -11.14 -3.52 -34.20
C PRO A 10 -11.77 -2.16 -34.48
N PHE A 11 -12.77 -1.74 -33.68
CA PHE A 11 -13.40 -0.43 -33.83
C PHE A 11 -12.44 0.71 -33.50
N VAL A 12 -11.69 0.59 -32.40
CA VAL A 12 -10.64 1.55 -32.00
C VAL A 12 -9.52 1.59 -33.03
N PHE A 13 -9.10 0.43 -33.54
CA PHE A 13 -8.10 0.37 -34.60
C PHE A 13 -8.58 1.08 -35.88
N ALA A 14 -9.80 0.78 -36.36
CA ALA A 14 -10.38 1.41 -37.54
C ALA A 14 -10.49 2.94 -37.38
N LEU A 15 -10.97 3.42 -36.23
CA LEU A 15 -11.03 4.85 -35.94
C LEU A 15 -9.65 5.50 -35.94
N SER A 16 -8.64 4.85 -35.37
CA SER A 16 -7.26 5.37 -35.37
C SER A 16 -6.67 5.48 -36.77
N VAL A 17 -6.96 4.52 -37.64
CA VAL A 17 -6.52 4.52 -39.05
C VAL A 17 -7.26 5.59 -39.85
N LEU A 18 -8.58 5.74 -39.66
CA LEU A 18 -9.37 6.80 -40.31
C LEU A 18 -8.88 8.19 -39.90
N TRP A 19 -8.52 8.38 -38.63
CA TRP A 19 -8.02 9.66 -38.16
C TRP A 19 -6.65 10.02 -38.74
N VAL A 20 -5.77 9.03 -38.84
CA VAL A 20 -4.47 9.15 -39.53
C VAL A 20 -4.66 9.47 -41.02
N TRP A 21 -5.63 8.85 -41.68
CA TRP A 21 -5.94 9.12 -43.08
C TRP A 21 -6.42 10.56 -43.30
N TYR A 22 -7.25 11.08 -42.39
CA TYR A 22 -7.71 12.48 -42.44
C TYR A 22 -6.60 13.49 -42.09
N ASN A 23 -5.72 13.15 -41.14
CA ASN A 23 -4.61 14.00 -40.71
C ASN A 23 -3.29 13.21 -40.62
N PRO A 24 -2.47 13.19 -41.68
CA PRO A 24 -1.21 12.42 -41.68
C PRO A 24 -0.18 12.85 -40.62
N LYS A 25 -0.37 14.00 -39.97
CA LYS A 25 0.49 14.47 -38.88
C LYS A 25 0.31 13.68 -37.57
N VAL A 26 -0.81 12.96 -37.40
CA VAL A 26 -1.10 12.18 -36.18
C VAL A 26 -0.65 10.72 -36.24
N ASN A 27 0.18 10.35 -37.22
CA ASN A 27 0.65 8.96 -37.42
C ASN A 27 1.32 8.33 -36.20
N PHE A 28 1.92 9.15 -35.32
CA PHE A 28 2.52 8.70 -34.07
C PHE A 28 1.53 7.96 -33.16
N ILE A 29 0.23 8.20 -33.29
CA ILE A 29 -0.78 7.54 -32.46
C ILE A 29 -0.86 6.03 -32.74
N LEU A 30 -0.59 5.60 -33.98
CA LEU A 30 -0.57 4.18 -34.34
C LEU A 30 0.58 3.45 -33.65
N PHE A 31 1.71 4.12 -33.42
CA PHE A 31 2.82 3.56 -32.63
C PHE A 31 2.44 3.30 -31.17
N ILE A 32 1.38 3.92 -30.65
CA ILE A 32 0.87 3.67 -29.29
C ILE A 32 -0.26 2.63 -29.34
N VAL A 33 -1.21 2.79 -30.27
CA VAL A 33 -2.40 1.94 -30.35
C VAL A 33 -2.04 0.50 -30.74
N ILE A 34 -1.14 0.30 -31.69
CA ILE A 34 -0.78 -1.04 -32.18
C ILE A 34 -0.15 -1.89 -31.06
N PRO A 35 0.90 -1.45 -30.34
CA PRO A 35 1.44 -2.22 -29.22
C PRO A 35 0.41 -2.51 -28.12
N LEU A 36 -0.45 -1.53 -27.80
CA LEU A 36 -1.49 -1.70 -26.79
C LEU A 36 -2.49 -2.81 -27.18
N LEU A 37 -2.90 -2.85 -28.45
CA LEU A 37 -3.76 -3.91 -28.98
C LEU A 37 -3.05 -5.26 -28.95
N LEU A 38 -1.78 -5.33 -29.35
CA LEU A 38 -0.99 -6.56 -29.30
C LEU A 38 -0.89 -7.11 -27.86
N ILE A 39 -0.64 -6.24 -26.88
CA ILE A 39 -0.63 -6.60 -25.46
C ILE A 39 -2.00 -7.11 -25.04
N GLY A 40 -3.08 -6.41 -25.41
CA GLY A 40 -4.44 -6.85 -25.08
C GLY A 40 -4.81 -8.19 -25.71
N TYR A 41 -4.39 -8.47 -26.94
CA TYR A 41 -4.57 -9.79 -27.54
C TYR A 41 -3.77 -10.86 -26.78
N TYR A 42 -2.50 -10.58 -26.46
CA TYR A 42 -1.67 -11.48 -25.66
C TYR A 42 -2.31 -11.80 -24.29
N ASP A 43 -2.78 -10.76 -23.57
CA ASP A 43 -3.48 -10.89 -22.30
C ASP A 43 -4.73 -11.76 -22.40
N ALA A 44 -5.51 -11.63 -23.47
CA ALA A 44 -6.75 -12.36 -23.69
C ALA A 44 -6.52 -13.86 -23.97
N PHE A 45 -5.38 -14.22 -24.58
CA PHE A 45 -5.03 -15.59 -24.92
C PHE A 45 -4.22 -16.31 -23.84
N GLN A 46 -3.39 -15.61 -23.09
CA GLN A 46 -2.58 -16.23 -22.05
C GLN A 46 -3.44 -16.89 -20.95
N THR A 47 -2.92 -17.98 -20.38
CA THR A 47 -3.65 -18.82 -19.41
C THR A 47 -3.17 -18.68 -17.97
N LYS A 48 -2.08 -17.95 -17.72
CA LYS A 48 -1.43 -17.83 -16.41
C LYS A 48 -2.16 -16.87 -15.47
N HIS A 49 -2.62 -15.73 -15.97
CA HIS A 49 -3.24 -14.66 -15.19
C HIS A 49 -4.71 -14.49 -15.55
N THR A 50 -5.60 -15.08 -14.75
CA THR A 50 -7.05 -15.05 -14.98
C THR A 50 -7.63 -13.64 -15.09
N ILE A 51 -7.08 -12.68 -14.34
CA ILE A 51 -7.56 -11.29 -14.34
C ILE A 51 -7.23 -10.61 -15.67
N LEU A 52 -5.98 -10.67 -16.14
CA LEU A 52 -5.57 -10.13 -17.44
C LEU A 52 -6.37 -10.75 -18.58
N ARG A 53 -6.65 -12.06 -18.48
CA ARG A 53 -7.47 -12.77 -19.46
C ARG A 53 -8.91 -12.25 -19.56
N ASN A 54 -9.51 -11.87 -18.43
CA ASN A 54 -10.88 -11.38 -18.39
C ASN A 54 -10.98 -9.87 -18.68
N PHE A 55 -9.92 -9.13 -18.39
CA PHE A 55 -9.80 -7.68 -18.56
C PHE A 55 -8.48 -7.34 -19.27
N PRO A 56 -8.37 -7.61 -20.59
CA PRO A 56 -7.15 -7.31 -21.34
C PRO A 56 -6.80 -5.83 -21.26
N VAL A 57 -5.50 -5.50 -21.16
CA VAL A 57 -4.97 -4.15 -20.94
C VAL A 57 -5.33 -3.57 -19.56
N LEU A 58 -6.62 -3.53 -19.21
CA LEU A 58 -7.12 -2.92 -17.97
C LEU A 58 -6.66 -3.66 -16.70
N GLY A 59 -6.44 -4.97 -16.77
CA GLY A 59 -5.98 -5.74 -15.62
C GLY A 59 -4.57 -5.35 -15.15
N HIS A 60 -3.75 -4.72 -16.00
CA HIS A 60 -2.44 -4.20 -15.59
C HIS A 60 -2.55 -3.09 -14.53
N PHE A 61 -3.61 -2.28 -14.57
CA PHE A 61 -3.82 -1.24 -13.55
C PHE A 61 -3.97 -1.83 -12.16
N ARG A 62 -4.60 -3.00 -12.02
CA ARG A 62 -4.69 -3.70 -10.73
C ARG A 62 -3.29 -3.97 -10.18
N TYR A 63 -2.42 -4.57 -10.97
CA TYR A 63 -1.06 -4.93 -10.54
C TYR A 63 -0.19 -3.70 -10.30
N MET A 64 -0.37 -2.65 -11.10
CA MET A 64 0.27 -1.36 -10.87
C MET A 64 -0.16 -0.75 -9.52
N PHE A 65 -1.45 -0.75 -9.21
CA PHE A 65 -1.93 -0.27 -7.91
C PHE A 65 -1.53 -1.19 -6.76
N GLU A 66 -1.45 -2.49 -6.97
CA GLU A 66 -0.95 -3.44 -5.98
C GLU A 66 0.51 -3.17 -5.63
N PHE A 67 1.34 -2.81 -6.62
CA PHE A 67 2.71 -2.39 -6.41
C PHE A 67 2.84 -1.06 -5.66
N ILE A 68 1.97 -0.09 -5.97
CA ILE A 68 1.99 1.25 -5.34
C ILE A 68 1.34 1.22 -3.94
N ARG A 69 0.47 0.24 -3.66
CA ARG A 69 -0.31 0.12 -2.42
C ARG A 69 0.54 0.25 -1.14
N PRO A 70 1.71 -0.42 -0.99
CA PRO A 70 2.49 -0.32 0.24
C PRO A 70 2.95 1.10 0.54
N GLU A 71 3.38 1.84 -0.48
CA GLU A 71 3.83 3.22 -0.33
C GLU A 71 2.67 4.14 0.03
N ILE A 72 1.51 3.95 -0.63
CA ILE A 72 0.30 4.71 -0.26
C ILE A 72 -0.07 4.41 1.20
N GLN A 73 -0.05 3.14 1.59
CA GLN A 73 -0.35 2.74 2.96
C GLN A 73 0.61 3.38 3.95
N GLN A 74 1.91 3.38 3.69
CA GLN A 74 2.92 3.84 4.63
C GLN A 74 2.97 5.37 4.78
N TYR A 75 2.77 6.13 3.69
CA TYR A 75 2.96 7.58 3.72
C TYR A 75 1.68 8.39 3.86
N PHE A 76 0.57 7.90 3.30
CA PHE A 76 -0.70 8.64 3.28
C PHE A 76 -1.73 8.12 4.28
N ILE A 77 -1.66 6.84 4.68
CA ILE A 77 -2.71 6.20 5.49
C ILE A 77 -2.21 5.84 6.89
N GLU A 78 -0.97 5.35 7.04
CA GLU A 78 -0.40 4.92 8.32
C GLU A 78 -0.15 6.13 9.23
N ASP A 79 -0.91 6.19 10.34
CA ASP A 79 -0.66 7.15 11.41
C ASP A 79 0.62 6.82 12.19
N ASP A 80 1.11 7.80 12.95
CA ASP A 80 2.36 7.69 13.70
C ASP A 80 2.40 6.51 14.69
N VAL A 81 1.23 6.06 15.17
CA VAL A 81 1.09 5.02 16.21
C VAL A 81 0.59 3.66 15.71
N ASN A 82 -0.05 3.60 14.53
CA ASN A 82 -0.84 2.43 14.10
C ASN A 82 -0.05 1.34 13.35
N GLY A 83 1.20 1.62 13.00
CA GLY A 83 2.02 0.71 12.19
C GLY A 83 2.50 -0.55 12.88
N ARG A 84 2.65 -1.65 12.11
CA ARG A 84 3.11 -2.96 12.59
C ARG A 84 4.29 -3.49 11.74
N PRO A 85 5.26 -4.22 12.32
CA PRO A 85 5.48 -4.41 13.76
C PRO A 85 6.03 -3.16 14.46
N PHE A 86 6.61 -2.22 13.69
CA PHE A 86 7.07 -0.93 14.18
C PHE A 86 6.21 0.16 13.55
N ASN A 87 5.73 1.11 14.36
CA ASN A 87 5.02 2.27 13.86
C ASN A 87 5.98 3.34 13.32
N LYS A 88 5.42 4.30 12.57
CA LYS A 88 6.18 5.37 11.95
C LYS A 88 6.93 6.21 12.99
N ARG A 89 6.36 6.46 14.18
CA ARG A 89 7.06 7.17 15.26
C ARG A 89 8.36 6.48 15.68
N THR A 90 8.33 5.15 15.89
CA THR A 90 9.52 4.38 16.26
C THR A 90 10.56 4.39 15.14
N ARG A 91 10.14 4.23 13.87
CA ARG A 91 11.06 4.28 12.72
C ARG A 91 11.74 5.65 12.63
N THR A 92 10.97 6.74 12.74
CA THR A 92 11.48 8.11 12.73
C THR A 92 12.48 8.36 13.87
N LEU A 93 12.16 7.91 15.09
CA LEU A 93 13.06 8.04 16.25
C LEU A 93 14.41 7.36 16.00
N VAL A 94 14.41 6.15 15.43
CA VAL A 94 15.64 5.43 15.06
C VAL A 94 16.44 6.22 14.01
N TYR A 95 15.78 6.75 12.98
CA TYR A 95 16.45 7.54 11.93
C TYR A 95 17.06 8.84 12.45
N THR A 96 16.33 9.60 13.26
CA THR A 96 16.85 10.85 13.86
C THR A 96 18.07 10.57 14.74
N ARG A 97 18.03 9.50 15.54
CA ARG A 97 19.17 9.04 16.35
C ARG A 97 20.37 8.65 15.51
N ALA A 98 20.15 7.86 14.46
CA ALA A 98 21.21 7.44 13.55
C ALA A 98 21.90 8.63 12.88
N LYS A 99 21.14 9.71 12.61
CA LYS A 99 21.66 10.96 12.04
C LYS A 99 22.26 11.92 13.07
N LYS A 100 22.26 11.60 14.37
CA LYS A 100 22.67 12.50 15.47
C LYS A 100 21.91 13.84 15.47
N GLU A 101 20.67 13.81 15.01
CA GLU A 101 19.76 14.96 15.03
C GLU A 101 19.01 15.03 16.38
N ASN A 102 18.37 16.17 16.67
CA ASN A 102 17.61 16.33 17.91
C ASN A 102 16.39 15.40 17.94
N GLU A 103 16.44 14.41 18.82
CA GLU A 103 15.40 13.39 19.02
C GLU A 103 14.27 13.81 19.99
N LYS A 104 14.30 15.03 20.52
CA LYS A 104 13.32 15.50 21.50
C LYS A 104 11.98 15.82 20.84
N ILE A 105 10.93 15.18 21.32
CA ILE A 105 9.52 15.42 20.94
C ILE A 105 8.86 16.18 22.10
N PRO A 106 7.96 17.15 21.85
CA PRO A 106 7.21 17.81 22.92
C PRO A 106 6.42 16.82 23.77
N PHE A 107 6.21 17.18 25.03
CA PHE A 107 5.49 16.38 26.01
C PHE A 107 4.01 16.23 25.62
N GLY A 108 3.46 15.01 25.77
CA GLY A 108 2.07 14.67 25.46
C GLY A 108 1.94 13.24 24.94
N THR A 109 0.82 12.58 25.23
CA THR A 109 0.52 11.27 24.65
C THR A 109 -0.28 11.44 23.36
N GLN A 110 0.17 10.77 22.29
CA GLN A 110 -0.60 10.60 21.05
C GLN A 110 -1.43 9.30 21.08
N LEU A 111 -1.27 8.47 22.11
CA LEU A 111 -2.03 7.24 22.27
C LEU A 111 -3.43 7.57 22.81
N HIS A 112 -4.43 6.86 22.31
CA HIS A 112 -5.79 6.98 22.79
C HIS A 112 -5.93 6.29 24.15
N THR A 113 -5.92 7.08 25.23
CA THR A 113 -5.93 6.58 26.62
C THR A 113 -7.25 5.93 27.05
N HIS A 114 -8.31 6.10 26.27
CA HIS A 114 -9.64 5.55 26.52
C HIS A 114 -9.98 4.35 25.64
N GLU A 115 -9.06 3.95 24.74
CA GLU A 115 -9.29 2.78 23.91
C GLU A 115 -9.17 1.48 24.69
N THR A 116 -9.95 0.48 24.28
CA THR A 116 -9.89 -0.86 24.86
C THR A 116 -8.51 -1.46 24.64
N GLY A 117 -7.86 -1.92 25.72
CA GLY A 117 -6.50 -2.45 25.68
C GLY A 117 -5.40 -1.42 25.96
N TYR A 118 -5.74 -0.13 26.14
CA TYR A 118 -4.81 0.81 26.72
C TYR A 118 -4.63 0.52 28.22
N GLU A 119 -3.40 0.18 28.61
CA GLU A 119 -3.04 -0.10 30.00
C GLU A 119 -2.22 1.06 30.57
N TRP A 120 -2.50 1.43 31.81
CA TRP A 120 -1.76 2.45 32.54
C TRP A 120 -1.53 2.01 33.98
N ILE A 121 -0.33 2.30 34.49
CA ILE A 121 0.05 2.02 35.88
C ILE A 121 -0.02 3.32 36.66
N ASN A 122 -0.93 3.37 37.63
CA ASN A 122 -0.98 4.47 38.59
C ASN A 122 -0.10 4.18 39.80
N HIS A 123 0.54 5.23 40.34
CA HIS A 123 1.17 5.13 41.64
C HIS A 123 0.13 4.82 42.71
N SER A 124 0.43 3.85 43.60
CA SER A 124 -0.40 3.61 44.77
C SER A 124 -0.32 4.81 45.72
N MET A 125 -1.47 5.32 46.16
CA MET A 125 -1.53 6.36 47.20
C MET A 125 -1.23 5.80 48.60
N PHE A 126 -1.21 4.46 48.75
CA PHE A 126 -0.87 3.77 49.98
C PHE A 126 0.23 2.73 49.69
N PRO A 127 1.49 3.16 49.55
CA PRO A 127 2.59 2.25 49.34
C PRO A 127 2.75 1.34 50.58
N LYS A 128 2.64 0.03 50.38
CA LYS A 128 2.93 -0.96 51.43
C LYS A 128 4.42 -1.26 51.40
N HIS A 129 5.05 -1.29 52.58
CA HIS A 129 6.42 -1.81 52.70
C HIS A 129 6.40 -3.30 52.34
N PHE A 130 7.20 -3.70 51.36
CA PHE A 130 7.32 -5.09 50.93
C PHE A 130 8.73 -5.59 51.26
N SER A 131 8.85 -6.87 51.64
CA SER A 131 10.15 -7.52 51.84
C SER A 131 10.56 -8.27 50.58
N TYR A 132 11.86 -8.37 50.28
CA TYR A 132 12.34 -9.05 49.07
C TYR A 132 11.93 -10.54 49.00
N GLU A 133 11.62 -11.15 50.15
CA GLU A 133 11.08 -12.49 50.27
C GLU A 133 9.69 -12.63 49.62
N ASP A 134 8.86 -11.57 49.60
CA ASP A 134 7.50 -11.56 49.05
C ASP A 134 7.48 -11.57 47.50
N LEU A 135 8.59 -11.18 46.85
CA LEU A 135 8.72 -11.17 45.39
C LEU A 135 9.10 -12.55 44.81
N ARG A 136 9.41 -13.53 45.67
CA ARG A 136 9.79 -14.87 45.23
C ARG A 136 8.53 -15.70 45.00
N LEU A 137 8.25 -16.02 43.74
CA LEU A 137 7.26 -17.03 43.37
C LEU A 137 7.96 -18.40 43.28
N PRO A 138 7.59 -19.40 44.10
CA PRO A 138 8.10 -20.75 43.91
C PRO A 138 7.60 -21.29 42.57
N PHE A 139 8.52 -21.68 41.70
CA PHE A 139 8.22 -22.37 40.45
C PHE A 139 8.47 -23.87 40.62
N GLY A 140 7.40 -24.66 40.47
CA GLY A 140 7.44 -26.13 40.64
C GLY A 140 6.98 -26.60 42.02
N ASN A 141 6.49 -27.84 42.08
CA ASN A 141 6.31 -28.58 43.34
C ASN A 141 7.65 -29.04 43.89
#